data_AF-A0A1D6ICC3-F1
#
_entry.id   AF-A0A1D6ICC3-F1
#
_cell.length_a   1.000
_cell.length_b   1.000
_cell.length_c   1.000
_cell.angle_alpha   90.00
_cell.angle_beta   90.00
_cell.angle_gamma   90.00
#
_symmetry.space_group_name_H-M   'P 1'
#
loop_
_entity.id
_entity.type
_entity.pdbx_description
1 polymer ?
#
loop_
_entity_poly.entity_id
_entity_poly.type
_entity_poly.pdbx_seq_one_letter_code
_entity_poly.pdbx_strand_id
1 'polypeptide(L)'
;MTSPVVDAAGLVGRTSSDPLTVRPFCWVVLLHASPWSGTQRRRSREMECLLGLLKVRVVRGVHLAICDPLTHSSDPYVVLRHGQQKVKSSIKYRTINPEWNEELTLSITNMMNPVKIELFDHDTFTKDDSMGNAEFSILNFVEIAKQDLSDVPDGTVMKTIHTEKGSCLATDSHITCKDGKVSQDILLRLRDTETGDLVLRLTWVNIPGVAR
;
A
#
# COMPACT_ATOMS: atom_id res chain seq x y z
N MET A 1 43.45 49.81 8.99
CA MET A 1 43.57 51.28 8.89
C MET A 1 43.34 51.61 7.43
N THR A 2 42.28 52.23 6.93
CA THR A 2 41.27 53.13 7.49
C THR A 2 40.14 53.26 6.44
N SER A 3 38.87 53.12 6.82
CA SER A 3 37.75 53.90 6.22
C SER A 3 37.84 55.35 6.75
N PRO A 4 36.99 56.38 6.45
CA PRO A 4 35.59 56.33 5.95
C PRO A 4 35.09 57.59 5.13
N VAL A 5 33.74 57.74 5.06
CA VAL A 5 32.84 58.93 4.92
C VAL A 5 32.71 59.65 3.55
N VAL A 6 31.60 60.31 3.13
CA VAL A 6 30.40 60.98 3.74
C VAL A 6 29.31 61.19 2.65
N ASP A 7 28.01 60.97 2.93
CA ASP A 7 26.86 61.89 3.21
C ASP A 7 26.13 62.59 2.04
N ALA A 8 24.78 62.59 2.12
CA ALA A 8 23.93 63.76 1.85
C ALA A 8 22.50 63.63 2.45
N ALA A 9 22.13 64.62 3.26
CA ALA A 9 20.83 64.93 3.87
C ALA A 9 19.76 65.40 2.82
N GLY A 10 18.48 65.65 3.10
CA GLY A 10 17.81 66.02 4.33
C GLY A 10 16.29 66.25 4.18
N LEU A 11 15.73 66.86 5.23
CA LEU A 11 14.34 66.93 5.70
C LEU A 11 13.55 68.19 5.25
N VAL A 12 12.30 68.26 5.73
CA VAL A 12 11.41 69.44 5.98
C VAL A 12 10.42 69.74 4.84
N GLY A 13 9.13 70.08 5.04
CA GLY A 13 8.29 70.30 6.23
C GLY A 13 6.97 71.02 5.84
N ARG A 14 5.98 70.89 6.74
CA ARG A 14 4.55 71.26 6.74
C ARG A 14 4.15 72.71 6.37
N THR A 15 2.87 72.90 6.03
CA THR A 15 1.83 73.79 6.66
C THR A 15 0.47 73.51 6.00
N SER A 16 -0.72 73.94 6.41
CA SER A 16 -1.51 74.00 7.67
C SER A 16 -2.84 74.69 7.31
N SER A 17 -4.01 74.20 7.73
CA SER A 17 -5.21 75.02 8.11
C SER A 17 -6.44 74.17 8.48
N ASP A 18 -6.92 74.41 9.71
CA ASP A 18 -8.15 73.99 10.43
C ASP A 18 -9.44 74.65 9.85
N PRO A 19 -10.73 74.36 10.26
CA PRO A 19 -11.19 74.10 11.66
C PRO A 19 -12.46 73.21 11.97
N LEU A 20 -12.54 72.77 13.26
CA LEU A 20 -13.72 72.67 14.19
C LEU A 20 -14.90 71.68 13.89
N THR A 21 -15.56 70.91 14.78
CA THR A 21 -15.71 70.82 16.26
C THR A 21 -16.42 69.49 16.65
N VAL A 22 -16.27 69.08 17.92
CA VAL A 22 -17.08 68.18 18.79
C VAL A 22 -16.47 66.79 19.10
N ARG A 23 -16.00 66.67 20.36
CA ARG A 23 -15.70 65.45 21.15
C ARG A 23 -17.01 64.99 21.86
N PRO A 24 -17.16 63.79 22.51
CA PRO A 24 -16.08 63.02 23.12
C PRO A 24 -16.21 61.47 23.22
N PHE A 25 -15.13 60.85 23.71
CA PHE A 25 -14.93 59.46 24.18
C PHE A 25 -15.04 58.36 23.10
N CYS A 26 -14.12 57.41 22.89
CA CYS A 26 -13.08 56.81 23.73
C CYS A 26 -11.95 56.26 22.82
N TRP A 27 -10.82 55.87 23.40
CA TRP A 27 -9.52 55.70 22.75
C TRP A 27 -9.44 54.53 21.73
N VAL A 28 -8.62 54.77 20.69
CA VAL A 28 -8.28 53.96 19.52
C VAL A 28 -7.09 53.02 19.83
N VAL A 29 -7.23 51.70 19.63
CA VAL A 29 -6.67 50.81 18.57
C VAL A 29 -5.21 50.37 18.74
N LEU A 30 -4.96 49.05 18.58
CA LEU A 30 -4.08 48.58 17.51
C LEU A 30 -4.56 47.25 16.91
N LEU A 31 -4.97 47.37 15.65
CA LEU A 31 -5.21 46.34 14.67
C LEU A 31 -3.87 45.72 14.23
N HIS A 32 -3.83 44.41 14.08
CA HIS A 32 -3.25 43.84 12.88
C HIS A 32 -4.31 42.97 12.21
N ALA A 33 -4.89 43.53 11.15
CA ALA A 33 -5.56 42.73 10.14
C ALA A 33 -4.49 42.09 9.26
N SER A 34 -4.59 40.78 9.04
CA SER A 34 -4.31 40.15 7.75
C SER A 34 -4.90 38.74 7.71
N PRO A 35 -5.28 38.27 6.52
CA PRO A 35 -6.44 37.43 6.33
C PRO A 35 -6.06 35.95 6.21
N TRP A 36 -7.04 35.11 6.53
CA TRP A 36 -7.30 33.83 5.89
C TRP A 36 -6.09 33.02 5.41
N SER A 37 -5.67 32.08 6.24
CA SER A 37 -5.29 30.75 5.77
C SER A 37 -5.52 29.74 6.89
N GLY A 38 -6.78 29.67 7.34
CA GLY A 38 -7.26 28.43 7.92
C GLY A 38 -7.13 27.39 6.82
N THR A 39 -6.03 26.65 6.82
CA THR A 39 -5.77 25.56 5.90
C THR A 39 -6.96 24.65 6.05
N GLN A 40 -7.88 24.73 5.09
CA GLN A 40 -8.82 23.68 4.84
C GLN A 40 -7.92 22.50 4.50
N ARG A 41 -7.55 21.73 5.53
CA ARG A 41 -7.13 20.35 5.37
C ARG A 41 -8.39 19.67 4.86
N ARG A 42 -8.69 19.91 3.57
CA ARG A 42 -9.49 19.03 2.74
C ARG A 42 -8.80 17.71 2.99
N ARG A 43 -9.40 16.89 3.86
CA ARG A 43 -9.35 15.47 3.66
C ARG A 43 -9.92 15.31 2.27
N SER A 44 -9.05 15.37 1.27
CA SER A 44 -9.22 14.61 0.05
C SER A 44 -9.27 13.16 0.54
N ARG A 45 -10.42 12.75 1.08
CA ARG A 45 -10.93 11.43 0.81
C ARG A 45 -11.17 11.49 -0.69
N GLU A 46 -10.11 11.26 -1.47
CA GLU A 46 -10.31 10.47 -2.66
C GLU A 46 -11.18 9.32 -2.19
N MET A 47 -12.41 9.26 -2.67
CA MET A 47 -13.10 7.98 -2.62
C MET A 47 -12.22 7.08 -3.47
N GLU A 48 -11.31 6.37 -2.80
CA GLU A 48 -10.67 5.20 -3.36
C GLU A 48 -11.82 4.34 -3.87
N CYS A 49 -12.06 4.39 -5.19
CA CYS A 49 -13.16 3.66 -5.80
C CYS A 49 -12.81 2.19 -5.70
N LEU A 50 -13.52 1.49 -4.82
CA LEU A 50 -13.27 0.08 -4.53
C LEU A 50 -13.53 -0.75 -5.78
N LEU A 51 -12.49 -1.25 -6.42
CA LEU A 51 -12.60 -2.02 -7.66
C LEU A 51 -13.22 -3.40 -7.41
N GLY A 52 -12.93 -3.98 -6.24
CA GLY A 52 -13.44 -5.28 -5.82
C GLY A 52 -12.59 -5.90 -4.72
N LEU A 53 -12.78 -7.19 -4.46
CA LEU A 53 -12.01 -7.94 -3.47
C LEU A 53 -11.09 -8.95 -4.16
N LEU A 54 -9.80 -8.89 -3.84
CA LEU A 54 -8.84 -9.92 -4.19
C LEU A 54 -8.77 -10.94 -3.05
N LYS A 55 -9.10 -12.18 -3.36
CA LYS A 55 -8.93 -13.31 -2.45
C LYS A 55 -7.61 -14.00 -2.76
N VAL A 56 -6.69 -13.96 -1.81
CA VAL A 56 -5.39 -14.61 -1.88
C VAL A 56 -5.43 -15.84 -0.97
N ARG A 57 -5.52 -17.02 -1.57
CA ARG A 57 -5.36 -18.27 -0.85
C ARG A 57 -3.89 -18.58 -0.68
N VAL A 58 -3.41 -18.52 0.56
CA VAL A 58 -2.08 -18.99 0.95
C VAL A 58 -2.17 -20.49 1.13
N VAL A 59 -1.60 -21.24 0.17
CA VAL A 59 -1.71 -22.71 0.15
C VAL A 59 -0.67 -23.31 1.10
N ARG A 60 0.61 -23.16 0.76
CA ARG A 60 1.72 -23.74 1.53
C ARG A 60 3.04 -23.02 1.29
N GLY A 61 3.97 -23.17 2.23
CA GLY A 61 5.38 -22.85 2.09
C GLY A 61 6.19 -24.11 1.77
N VAL A 62 7.29 -23.96 1.06
CA VAL A 62 8.17 -25.08 0.67
C VAL A 62 9.60 -24.74 1.04
N HIS A 63 10.21 -25.57 1.88
CA HIS A 63 11.59 -25.41 2.35
C HIS A 63 11.89 -23.98 2.81
N LEU A 64 11.06 -23.46 3.71
CA LEU A 64 11.27 -22.14 4.32
C LEU A 64 12.56 -22.14 5.16
N ALA A 65 13.05 -20.94 5.45
CA ALA A 65 14.20 -20.76 6.32
C ALA A 65 13.99 -21.41 7.70
N ILE A 66 15.09 -21.83 8.31
CA ILE A 66 15.12 -22.28 9.71
C ILE A 66 15.54 -21.10 10.56
N CYS A 67 14.65 -20.64 11.43
CA CYS A 67 14.91 -19.53 12.35
C CYS A 67 15.04 -20.00 13.82
N ASP A 68 14.65 -21.22 14.16
CA ASP A 68 15.03 -21.90 15.41
C ASP A 68 16.09 -23.00 15.15
N PRO A 69 17.38 -22.73 15.40
CA PRO A 69 18.46 -23.71 15.19
C PRO A 69 18.42 -24.90 16.15
N LEU A 70 17.79 -24.77 17.32
CA LEU A 70 17.75 -25.85 18.32
C LEU A 70 16.77 -26.94 17.91
N THR A 71 15.61 -26.54 17.39
CA THR A 71 14.60 -27.47 16.87
C THR A 71 14.77 -27.75 15.38
N HIS A 72 15.69 -27.03 14.71
CA HIS A 72 15.91 -27.11 13.26
C HIS A 72 14.59 -26.88 12.48
N SER A 73 13.81 -25.90 12.93
CA SER A 73 12.46 -25.62 12.46
C SER A 73 12.11 -24.12 12.57
N SER A 74 10.88 -23.76 12.21
CA SER A 74 10.24 -22.47 12.48
C SER A 74 8.74 -22.63 12.75
N ASP A 75 8.11 -21.56 13.22
CA ASP A 75 6.69 -21.33 13.42
C ASP A 75 6.14 -20.28 12.43
N PRO A 76 6.16 -20.54 11.10
CA PRO A 76 5.93 -19.53 10.08
C PRO A 76 4.48 -19.00 10.03
N TYR A 77 4.36 -17.71 9.70
CA TYR A 77 3.12 -17.08 9.24
C TYR A 77 3.37 -16.06 8.12
N VAL A 78 2.33 -15.79 7.33
CA VAL A 78 2.36 -14.89 6.17
C VAL A 78 1.65 -13.59 6.49
N VAL A 79 2.23 -12.48 6.06
CA VAL A 79 1.61 -11.15 6.07
C VAL A 79 1.45 -10.68 4.64
N LEU A 80 0.22 -10.37 4.23
CA LEU A 80 -0.05 -9.69 2.96
C LEU A 80 -0.27 -8.21 3.20
N ARG A 81 0.31 -7.39 2.31
CA ARG A 81 0.13 -5.94 2.30
C ARG A 81 -0.24 -5.44 0.92
N HIS A 82 -1.19 -4.51 0.89
CA HIS A 82 -1.56 -3.78 -0.32
C HIS A 82 -1.97 -2.37 0.07
N GLY A 83 -1.16 -1.38 -0.32
CA GLY A 83 -1.28 -0.01 0.20
C GLY A 83 -1.15 0.00 1.73
N GLN A 84 -2.17 0.51 2.42
CA GLN A 84 -2.21 0.57 3.89
C GLN A 84 -2.82 -0.69 4.54
N GLN A 85 -3.37 -1.61 3.75
CA GLN A 85 -3.98 -2.83 4.27
C GLN A 85 -2.92 -3.84 4.70
N LYS A 86 -3.21 -4.55 5.79
CA LYS A 86 -2.39 -5.64 6.32
C LYS A 86 -3.31 -6.75 6.81
N VAL A 87 -3.14 -7.94 6.26
CA VAL A 87 -3.83 -9.17 6.70
C VAL A 87 -2.79 -10.26 6.96
N LYS A 88 -3.05 -11.14 7.93
CA LYS A 88 -2.12 -12.18 8.36
C LYS A 88 -2.77 -13.54 8.32
N SER A 89 -1.98 -14.58 8.04
CA SER A 89 -2.41 -15.97 8.23
C SER A 89 -2.31 -16.39 9.70
N SER A 90 -2.84 -17.58 9.98
CA SER A 90 -2.48 -18.38 11.14
C SER A 90 -0.99 -18.74 11.17
N ILE A 91 -0.49 -19.00 12.38
CA ILE A 91 0.86 -19.54 12.64
C ILE A 91 0.82 -21.05 12.49
N LYS A 92 1.85 -21.63 11.86
CA LYS A 92 2.03 -23.08 11.76
C LYS A 92 3.26 -23.50 12.53
N TYR A 93 3.05 -24.16 13.66
CA TYR A 93 4.13 -24.50 14.57
C TYR A 93 5.02 -25.62 14.03
N ARG A 94 6.33 -25.48 14.26
CA ARG A 94 7.39 -26.47 14.10
C ARG A 94 7.41 -27.11 12.71
N THR A 95 7.40 -26.29 11.68
CA THR A 95 7.55 -26.75 10.30
C THR A 95 8.18 -25.72 9.38
N ILE A 96 9.05 -26.18 8.48
CA ILE A 96 9.55 -25.41 7.33
C ILE A 96 8.77 -25.70 6.03
N ASN A 97 7.74 -26.56 6.10
CA ASN A 97 6.82 -26.86 5.02
C ASN A 97 5.36 -26.68 5.50
N PRO A 98 4.98 -25.48 5.93
CA PRO A 98 3.65 -25.20 6.46
C PRO A 98 2.58 -25.35 5.38
N GLU A 99 1.45 -25.95 5.73
CA GLU A 99 0.22 -25.92 4.96
C GLU A 99 -0.80 -25.00 5.64
N TRP A 100 -1.00 -23.81 5.08
CA TRP A 100 -1.98 -22.85 5.58
C TRP A 100 -3.38 -23.13 5.07
N ASN A 101 -3.51 -23.34 3.76
CA ASN A 101 -4.80 -23.48 3.07
C ASN A 101 -5.81 -22.38 3.45
N GLU A 102 -5.31 -21.17 3.70
CA GLU A 102 -6.05 -20.06 4.30
C GLU A 102 -6.32 -18.99 3.25
N GLU A 103 -7.53 -18.41 3.26
CA GLU A 103 -7.93 -17.35 2.34
C GLU A 103 -7.89 -15.99 3.02
N LEU A 104 -7.00 -15.13 2.53
CA LEU A 104 -6.83 -13.76 3.00
C LEU A 104 -7.42 -12.81 1.95
N THR A 105 -8.26 -11.86 2.38
CA THR A 105 -8.98 -10.97 1.46
C THR A 105 -8.44 -9.54 1.55
N LEU A 106 -8.14 -8.94 0.40
CA LEU A 106 -7.69 -7.56 0.24
C LEU A 106 -8.72 -6.76 -0.56
N SER A 107 -9.03 -5.55 -0.11
CA SER A 107 -9.88 -4.61 -0.85
C SER A 107 -9.04 -3.87 -1.88
N ILE A 108 -9.33 -4.00 -3.17
CA ILE A 108 -8.48 -3.41 -4.20
C ILE A 108 -9.04 -2.05 -4.61
N THR A 109 -8.26 -0.99 -4.36
CA THR A 109 -8.60 0.38 -4.75
C THR A 109 -7.64 0.92 -5.81
N ASN A 110 -6.41 0.39 -5.87
CA ASN A 110 -5.43 0.71 -6.90
C ASN A 110 -4.71 -0.57 -7.37
N MET A 111 -5.07 -1.05 -8.55
CA MET A 111 -4.49 -2.26 -9.15
C MET A 111 -3.06 -2.09 -9.68
N MET A 112 -2.52 -0.87 -9.72
CA MET A 112 -1.11 -0.61 -10.06
C MET A 112 -0.17 -0.95 -8.90
N ASN A 113 -0.68 -0.94 -7.66
CA ASN A 113 0.12 -1.29 -6.49
C ASN A 113 0.29 -2.82 -6.42
N PRO A 114 1.52 -3.33 -6.23
CA PRO A 114 1.72 -4.76 -6.04
C PRO A 114 1.13 -5.23 -4.71
N VAL A 115 0.92 -6.54 -4.60
CA VAL A 115 0.71 -7.20 -3.32
C VAL A 115 2.08 -7.60 -2.79
N LYS A 116 2.43 -7.09 -1.61
CA LYS A 116 3.66 -7.46 -0.91
C LYS A 116 3.38 -8.56 0.10
N ILE A 117 4.32 -9.47 0.21
CA ILE A 117 4.28 -10.63 1.09
C ILE A 117 5.51 -10.59 1.98
N GLU A 118 5.31 -10.73 3.27
CA GLU A 118 6.37 -10.88 4.26
C GLU A 118 6.12 -12.19 5.01
N LEU A 119 7.14 -13.04 5.14
CA LEU A 119 7.08 -14.21 6.01
C LEU A 119 7.87 -13.93 7.30
N PHE A 120 7.33 -14.45 8.39
CA PHE A 120 7.92 -14.32 9.72
C PHE A 120 7.86 -15.64 10.47
N ASP A 121 8.86 -15.88 11.30
CA ASP A 121 8.86 -16.90 12.33
C ASP A 121 8.24 -16.32 13.61
N HIS A 122 7.27 -16.99 14.19
CA HIS A 122 6.63 -16.53 15.42
C HIS A 122 7.42 -16.95 16.65
N ASP A 123 7.91 -15.97 17.41
CA ASP A 123 8.51 -16.20 18.71
C ASP A 123 7.62 -15.71 19.86
N THR A 124 7.47 -16.53 20.90
CA THR A 124 6.64 -16.17 22.06
C THR A 124 7.28 -15.11 22.96
N PHE A 125 8.62 -15.10 23.05
CA PHE A 125 9.35 -14.28 24.02
C PHE A 125 10.26 -13.22 23.39
N THR A 126 10.49 -13.30 22.08
CA THR A 126 11.34 -12.40 21.31
C THR A 126 10.53 -11.76 20.18
N LYS A 127 11.18 -10.88 19.42
CA LYS A 127 10.59 -10.31 18.22
C LYS A 127 10.65 -11.37 17.11
N ASP A 128 9.54 -11.58 16.43
CA ASP A 128 9.45 -12.43 15.24
C ASP A 128 10.58 -12.15 14.21
N ASP A 129 11.27 -13.22 13.80
CA ASP A 129 12.33 -13.18 12.81
C ASP A 129 11.76 -13.14 11.38
N SER A 130 12.42 -12.43 10.47
CA SER A 130 12.00 -12.40 9.07
C SER A 130 12.51 -13.63 8.33
N MET A 131 11.62 -14.29 7.59
CA MET A 131 11.93 -15.48 6.78
C MET A 131 11.91 -15.18 5.27
N GLY A 132 12.07 -13.91 4.91
CA GLY A 132 12.05 -13.44 3.52
C GLY A 132 10.75 -12.76 3.10
N ASN A 133 10.76 -12.24 1.87
CA ASN A 133 9.64 -11.52 1.29
C ASN A 133 9.47 -11.81 -0.20
N ALA A 134 8.30 -11.49 -0.73
CA ALA A 134 8.03 -11.52 -2.16
C ALA A 134 7.01 -10.44 -2.52
N GLU A 135 6.86 -10.14 -3.81
CA GLU A 135 5.74 -9.33 -4.29
C GLU A 135 5.31 -9.78 -5.69
N PHE A 136 4.05 -9.51 -6.02
CA PHE A 136 3.51 -9.77 -7.35
C PHE A 136 2.54 -8.67 -7.78
N SER A 137 2.49 -8.40 -9.08
CA SER A 137 1.53 -7.48 -9.67
C SER A 137 0.17 -8.16 -9.83
N ILE A 138 -0.90 -7.42 -9.55
CA ILE A 138 -2.29 -7.86 -9.73
C ILE A 138 -2.95 -7.23 -10.96
N LEU A 139 -2.23 -6.37 -11.69
CA LEU A 139 -2.79 -5.55 -12.76
C LEU A 139 -3.53 -6.40 -13.82
N ASN A 140 -2.78 -7.31 -14.45
CA ASN A 140 -3.32 -8.21 -15.47
C ASN A 140 -4.48 -9.07 -14.97
N PHE A 141 -4.38 -9.54 -13.72
CA PHE A 141 -5.40 -10.36 -13.10
C PHE A 141 -6.71 -9.58 -12.91
N VAL A 142 -6.62 -8.37 -12.36
CA VAL A 142 -7.79 -7.51 -12.11
C VAL A 142 -8.41 -7.02 -13.42
N GLU A 143 -7.60 -6.64 -14.42
CA GLU A 143 -8.10 -6.23 -15.74
C GLU A 143 -8.93 -7.32 -16.42
N ILE A 144 -8.50 -8.58 -16.32
CA ILE A 144 -9.25 -9.72 -16.86
C ILE A 144 -10.47 -10.01 -15.99
N ALA A 145 -10.33 -10.00 -14.67
CA ALA A 145 -11.42 -10.33 -13.74
C ALA A 145 -12.60 -9.34 -13.73
N LYS A 146 -12.38 -8.11 -14.23
CA LYS A 146 -13.42 -7.09 -14.41
C LYS A 146 -14.20 -7.21 -15.72
N GLN A 147 -13.78 -8.05 -16.65
CA GLN A 147 -14.47 -8.26 -17.92
C GLN A 147 -15.72 -9.12 -17.75
N ASP A 148 -16.62 -9.08 -18.72
CA ASP A 148 -17.69 -10.06 -18.83
C ASP A 148 -17.11 -11.36 -19.41
N LEU A 149 -17.12 -12.43 -18.61
CA LEU A 149 -16.55 -13.72 -18.95
C LEU A 149 -17.62 -14.81 -19.08
N SER A 150 -18.89 -14.42 -19.19
CA SER A 150 -20.02 -15.34 -19.30
C SER A 150 -19.96 -16.23 -20.55
N ASP A 151 -19.43 -15.70 -21.66
CA ASP A 151 -19.28 -16.42 -22.93
C ASP A 151 -17.92 -17.11 -23.10
N VAL A 152 -17.03 -17.02 -22.10
CA VAL A 152 -15.69 -17.61 -22.18
C VAL A 152 -15.76 -19.10 -21.82
N PRO A 153 -15.28 -20.01 -22.68
CA PRO A 153 -15.27 -21.44 -22.37
C PRO A 153 -14.43 -21.77 -21.13
N ASP A 154 -14.89 -22.77 -20.38
CA ASP A 154 -14.19 -23.25 -19.20
C ASP A 154 -12.79 -23.79 -19.52
N GLY A 155 -11.84 -23.48 -18.64
CA GLY A 155 -10.45 -23.89 -18.78
C GLY A 155 -9.63 -23.02 -19.73
N THR A 156 -10.20 -21.95 -20.30
CA THR A 156 -9.47 -21.02 -21.15
C THR A 156 -8.35 -20.35 -20.38
N VAL A 157 -7.11 -20.43 -20.90
CA VAL A 157 -5.98 -19.63 -20.43
C VAL A 157 -6.11 -18.23 -21.01
N MET A 158 -6.47 -17.27 -20.15
CA MET A 158 -6.70 -15.88 -20.54
C MET A 158 -5.38 -15.13 -20.76
N LYS A 159 -4.37 -15.43 -19.94
CA LYS A 159 -3.04 -14.82 -20.03
C LYS A 159 -1.99 -15.68 -19.32
N THR A 160 -0.80 -15.76 -19.89
CA THR A 160 0.39 -16.30 -19.23
C THR A 160 1.27 -15.16 -18.76
N ILE A 161 1.65 -15.19 -17.49
CA ILE A 161 2.64 -14.30 -16.88
C ILE A 161 3.95 -15.09 -16.83
N HIS A 162 4.89 -14.67 -17.67
CA HIS A 162 6.19 -15.33 -17.77
C HIS A 162 7.10 -14.93 -16.61
N THR A 163 7.99 -15.83 -16.22
CA THR A 163 9.07 -15.49 -15.30
C THR A 163 10.03 -14.49 -15.94
N GLU A 164 10.30 -13.39 -15.25
CA GLU A 164 11.23 -12.36 -15.70
C GLU A 164 12.33 -12.13 -14.67
N LYS A 165 13.51 -11.70 -15.13
CA LYS A 165 14.64 -11.36 -14.26
C LYS A 165 14.23 -10.25 -13.29
N GLY A 166 14.33 -10.52 -11.99
CA GLY A 166 13.95 -9.57 -10.93
C GLY A 166 12.51 -9.72 -10.43
N SER A 167 11.67 -10.54 -11.08
CA SER A 167 10.36 -10.93 -10.54
C SER A 167 10.52 -11.99 -9.43
N CYS A 168 9.51 -12.12 -8.58
CA CYS A 168 9.43 -13.21 -7.60
C CYS A 168 8.83 -14.51 -8.15
N LEU A 169 8.36 -14.54 -9.40
CA LEU A 169 7.77 -15.75 -9.97
C LEU A 169 8.84 -16.81 -10.16
N ALA A 170 8.67 -17.96 -9.51
CA ALA A 170 9.58 -19.10 -9.64
C ALA A 170 9.27 -19.93 -10.91
N THR A 171 8.03 -19.86 -11.39
CA THR A 171 7.57 -20.51 -12.64
C THR A 171 6.58 -19.59 -13.34
N ASP A 172 6.35 -19.86 -14.63
CA ASP A 172 5.26 -19.21 -15.37
C ASP A 172 3.94 -19.44 -14.63
N SER A 173 3.07 -18.43 -14.68
CA SER A 173 1.79 -18.41 -14.00
C SER A 173 0.68 -18.13 -15.01
N HIS A 174 -0.43 -18.86 -14.92
CA HIS A 174 -1.53 -18.76 -15.88
C HIS A 174 -2.78 -18.20 -15.20
N ILE A 175 -3.35 -17.17 -15.81
CA ILE A 175 -4.67 -16.65 -15.48
C ILE A 175 -5.67 -17.47 -16.29
N THR A 176 -6.56 -18.19 -15.61
CA THR A 176 -7.51 -19.11 -16.23
C THR A 176 -8.94 -18.70 -15.88
N CYS A 177 -9.86 -18.90 -16.82
CA CYS A 177 -11.29 -18.76 -16.60
C CYS A 177 -11.93 -20.13 -16.39
N LYS A 178 -12.76 -20.27 -15.37
CA LYS A 178 -13.59 -21.45 -15.14
C LYS A 178 -14.89 -21.03 -14.44
N ASP A 179 -16.03 -21.50 -14.95
CA ASP A 179 -17.37 -21.19 -14.42
C ASP A 179 -17.62 -19.67 -14.31
N GLY A 180 -17.16 -18.91 -15.32
CA GLY A 180 -17.23 -17.44 -15.33
C GLY A 180 -16.38 -16.74 -14.26
N LYS A 181 -15.45 -17.46 -13.61
CA LYS A 181 -14.56 -16.94 -12.57
C LYS A 181 -13.10 -17.05 -12.99
N VAL A 182 -12.34 -15.99 -12.70
CA VAL A 182 -10.91 -15.96 -12.94
C VAL A 182 -10.16 -16.52 -11.74
N SER A 183 -9.16 -17.36 -12.02
CA SER A 183 -8.20 -17.84 -11.04
C SER A 183 -6.77 -17.81 -11.56
N GLN A 184 -5.81 -17.66 -10.66
CA GLN A 184 -4.39 -17.68 -11.00
C GLN A 184 -3.60 -18.40 -9.92
N ASP A 185 -2.88 -19.45 -10.31
CA ASP A 185 -1.93 -20.15 -9.44
C ASP A 185 -0.54 -19.52 -9.57
N ILE A 186 0.09 -19.24 -8.43
CA ILE A 186 1.35 -18.49 -8.36
C ILE A 186 2.32 -19.25 -7.45
N LEU A 187 3.52 -19.51 -7.97
CA LEU A 187 4.66 -19.96 -7.18
C LEU A 187 5.66 -18.80 -7.06
N LEU A 188 5.92 -18.35 -5.84
CA LEU A 188 6.84 -17.27 -5.55
C LEU A 188 8.12 -17.79 -4.90
N ARG A 189 9.28 -17.43 -5.45
CA ARG A 189 10.58 -17.54 -4.79
C ARG A 189 10.75 -16.38 -3.82
N LEU A 190 10.99 -16.69 -2.56
CA LEU A 190 11.25 -15.67 -1.54
C LEU A 190 12.61 -15.00 -1.79
N ARG A 191 12.67 -13.70 -1.50
CA ARG A 191 13.87 -12.86 -1.49
C ARG A 191 14.28 -12.56 -0.05
N ASP A 192 15.50 -12.06 0.12
CA ASP A 192 16.11 -11.78 1.43
C ASP A 192 16.13 -13.01 2.35
N THR A 193 16.24 -14.19 1.73
CA THR A 193 16.42 -15.51 2.33
C THR A 193 17.12 -16.40 1.30
N GLU A 194 17.88 -17.40 1.76
CA GLU A 194 18.55 -18.37 0.88
C GLU A 194 17.60 -19.44 0.33
N THR A 195 16.46 -19.64 1.00
CA THR A 195 15.51 -20.73 0.73
C THR A 195 14.07 -20.25 0.86
N GLY A 196 13.15 -21.06 0.36
CA GLY A 196 11.71 -20.84 0.53
C GLY A 196 10.99 -20.47 -0.75
N ASP A 197 9.97 -21.27 -1.05
CA ASP A 197 8.95 -20.95 -2.04
C ASP A 197 7.58 -20.83 -1.37
N LEU A 198 6.70 -19.99 -1.92
CA LEU A 198 5.33 -19.82 -1.47
C LEU A 198 4.34 -20.10 -2.60
N VAL A 199 3.39 -21.00 -2.33
CA VAL A 199 2.32 -21.37 -3.27
C VAL A 199 1.05 -20.61 -2.92
N LEU A 200 0.52 -19.86 -3.88
CA LEU A 200 -0.68 -19.05 -3.74
C LEU A 200 -1.69 -19.36 -4.85
N ARG A 201 -2.97 -19.09 -4.57
CA ARG A 201 -4.03 -19.02 -5.57
C ARG A 201 -4.82 -17.73 -5.41
N LEU A 202 -4.95 -16.98 -6.50
CA LEU A 202 -5.76 -15.78 -6.56
C LEU A 202 -7.16 -16.10 -7.09
N THR A 203 -8.17 -15.45 -6.52
CA THR A 203 -9.53 -15.38 -7.07
C THR A 203 -10.09 -13.96 -6.86
N TRP A 204 -11.09 -13.59 -7.66
CA TRP A 204 -11.68 -12.26 -7.64
C TRP A 204 -13.15 -12.28 -7.21
N VAL A 205 -13.58 -11.27 -6.46
CA VAL A 205 -14.98 -11.04 -6.14
C VAL A 205 -15.36 -9.61 -6.51
N ASN A 206 -16.33 -9.50 -7.44
CA ASN A 206 -16.99 -8.24 -7.77
C ASN A 206 -17.93 -7.84 -6.63
N ILE A 207 -17.89 -6.57 -6.22
CA ILE A 207 -18.80 -6.03 -5.21
C ILE A 207 -19.98 -5.37 -5.94
N PRO A 208 -21.22 -5.87 -5.77
CA PRO A 208 -22.39 -5.25 -6.36
C PRO A 208 -22.55 -3.81 -5.87
N GLY A 209 -22.84 -2.87 -6.78
CA GLY A 209 -23.15 -1.48 -6.42
C GLY A 209 -21.95 -0.53 -6.35
N VAL A 210 -20.71 -1.00 -6.57
CA VAL A 210 -19.59 -0.10 -6.89
C VAL A 210 -19.61 0.17 -8.40
N ALA A 211 -19.54 1.45 -8.79
CA ALA A 211 -19.76 1.89 -10.17
C ALA A 211 -18.82 1.18 -11.17
N ARG A 212 -19.41 0.66 -12.25
CA ARG A 212 -18.72 -0.04 -13.34
C ARG A 212 -17.84 0.90 -14.15
#